data_AF-A0AAJ4E0F1-F1
#
_entry.id   AF-A0AAJ4E0F1-F1
#
_cell.length_a   1.000
_cell.length_b   1.000
_cell.length_c   1.000
_cell.angle_alpha   90.00
_cell.angle_beta   90.00
_cell.angle_gamma   90.00
#
_symmetry.space_group_name_H-M   'P 1'
#
loop_
_entity.id
_entity.type
_entity.pdbx_description
1 polymer ?
#
loop_
_entity_poly.entity_id
_entity_poly.type
_entity_poly.pdbx_seq_one_letter_code
_entity_poly.pdbx_strand_id
1 'polypeptide(L)' 'MKTFISLMLAICFSACASYEFGDISRVYCGTTSSEARAQIKAKMKDNGLSIGIDYCASAGLVDALLEHHPEN' A
#
# COMPACT_ATOMS: atom_id res chain seq x y z
N MET A 1 -9.26 7.08 34.74
CA MET A 1 -9.14 5.80 33.99
C MET A 1 -9.89 5.81 32.65
N LYS A 2 -11.18 6.13 32.61
CA LYS A 2 -11.97 6.15 31.34
C LYS A 2 -11.37 7.06 30.25
N THR A 3 -10.91 8.26 30.62
CA THR A 3 -10.23 9.20 29.71
C THR A 3 -8.89 8.72 29.16
N PHE A 4 -8.13 7.94 29.96
CA PHE A 4 -6.84 7.37 29.53
C PHE A 4 -7.03 6.26 28.50
N ILE A 5 -8.10 5.46 28.66
CA ILE A 5 -8.47 4.39 27.71
C ILE A 5 -8.92 5.01 26.38
N SER A 6 -9.73 6.07 26.40
CA SER A 6 -10.13 6.79 25.18
C SER A 6 -8.95 7.42 24.44
N LEU A 7 -7.96 7.95 25.16
CA LEU A 7 -6.77 8.53 24.56
C LEU A 7 -5.89 7.48 23.87
N MET A 8 -5.69 6.31 24.49
CA MET A 8 -4.98 5.19 23.88
C MET A 8 -5.69 4.67 22.62
N LEU A 9 -7.02 4.61 22.63
CA LEU A 9 -7.79 4.15 21.49
C LEU A 9 -7.66 5.09 20.28
N ALA A 10 -7.65 6.41 20.51
CA ALA A 10 -7.48 7.40 19.45
C ALA A 10 -6.10 7.32 18.76
N ILE A 11 -5.03 7.03 19.51
CA ILE A 11 -3.66 6.90 18.97
C ILE A 11 -3.51 5.65 18.10
N CYS A 12 -4.21 4.56 18.42
CA CYS A 12 -4.19 3.35 17.59
C CYS A 12 -4.85 3.57 16.22
N PHE A 13 -5.86 4.44 16.11
CA PHE A 13 -6.53 4.70 14.84
C PHE A 13 -5.80 5.70 13.93
N SER A 14 -4.90 6.53 14.44
CA SER A 14 -4.12 7.47 13.60
C SER A 14 -3.06 6.78 12.73
N ALA A 15 -2.65 5.54 13.07
CA ALA A 15 -1.64 4.80 12.31
C ALA A 15 -2.18 4.12 11.03
N CYS A 16 -3.50 3.97 10.90
CA CYS A 16 -4.11 3.31 9.74
C CYS A 16 -4.39 4.25 8.56
N ALA A 17 -4.32 5.57 8.75
CA ALA A 17 -4.68 6.56 7.73
C ALA A 17 -3.57 6.86 6.71
N SER A 18 -2.32 6.41 6.96
CA SER A 18 -1.14 6.78 6.16
C SER A 18 -0.56 5.63 5.34
N TYR A 19 -1.36 4.62 4.98
CA TYR A 19 -0.87 3.47 4.22
C TYR A 19 -1.04 3.69 2.71
N GLU A 20 -0.07 4.35 2.07
CA GLU A 20 -0.02 4.60 0.62
C GLU A 20 0.45 3.36 -0.17
N PHE A 21 -0.22 2.23 0.02
CA PHE A 21 0.12 0.99 -0.71
C PHE A 21 0.00 1.16 -2.24
N GLY A 22 -0.92 2.01 -2.69
CA GLY A 22 -1.14 2.31 -4.11
C GLY A 22 0.09 2.94 -4.79
N ASP A 23 0.71 3.94 -4.15
CA ASP A 23 1.85 4.66 -4.75
C ASP A 23 3.09 3.80 -4.88
N ILE A 24 3.38 2.99 -3.85
CA ILE A 24 4.50 2.05 -3.88
C ILE A 24 4.29 0.96 -4.96
N SER A 25 3.05 0.51 -5.18
CA SER A 25 2.70 -0.45 -6.25
C SER A 25 2.99 0.12 -7.65
N ARG A 26 2.59 1.38 -7.90
CA ARG A 26 2.84 2.09 -9.16
C ARG A 26 4.32 2.27 -9.44
N VAL A 27 5.09 2.67 -8.43
CA VAL A 27 6.55 2.83 -8.55
C VAL A 27 7.22 1.48 -8.82
N TYR A 28 6.80 0.40 -8.15
CA TYR A 28 7.32 -0.94 -8.38
C TYR A 28 7.04 -1.46 -9.80
N CYS A 29 5.83 -1.24 -10.32
CA CYS A 29 5.45 -1.74 -11.64
C CYS A 29 5.95 -0.86 -12.80
N GLY A 30 6.11 0.45 -12.55
CA GLY A 30 6.63 1.41 -13.54
C GLY A 30 8.16 1.46 -13.65
N THR A 31 8.91 0.93 -12.68
CA THR A 31 10.39 0.97 -12.73
C THR A 31 10.94 0.02 -13.80
N THR A 32 11.86 0.48 -14.64
CA THR A 32 12.50 -0.32 -15.70
C THR A 32 13.84 -0.92 -15.27
N SER A 33 14.44 -0.42 -14.19
CA SER A 33 15.69 -0.94 -13.62
C SER A 33 15.42 -2.17 -12.73
N SER A 34 16.12 -3.26 -13.01
CA SER A 34 16.05 -4.50 -12.22
C SER A 34 16.54 -4.32 -10.78
N GLU A 35 17.61 -3.54 -10.58
CA GLU A 35 18.16 -3.24 -9.25
C GLU A 35 17.21 -2.38 -8.43
N ALA A 36 16.65 -1.31 -9.01
CA ALA A 36 15.67 -0.49 -8.33
C ALA A 36 14.43 -1.31 -7.95
N ARG A 37 13.96 -2.18 -8.86
CA ARG A 37 12.83 -3.09 -8.62
C ARG A 37 13.11 -4.05 -7.46
N ALA A 38 14.31 -4.60 -7.38
CA ALA A 38 14.71 -5.50 -6.30
C ALA A 38 14.74 -4.77 -4.93
N GLN A 39 15.26 -3.54 -4.89
CA GLN A 39 15.28 -2.73 -3.67
C GLN A 39 13.87 -2.38 -3.18
N ILE A 40 12.98 -1.98 -4.09
CA ILE A 40 11.58 -1.68 -3.76
C ILE A 40 10.87 -2.94 -3.23
N LYS A 41 11.07 -4.09 -3.89
CA LYS A 41 10.52 -5.38 -3.43
C LYS A 41 11.02 -5.76 -2.03
N ALA A 42 12.31 -5.55 -1.76
CA ALA A 42 12.88 -5.82 -0.44
C ALA A 42 12.25 -4.93 0.64
N LYS A 43 12.14 -3.62 0.38
CA LYS A 43 11.48 -2.69 1.31
C LYS A 43 10.02 -3.05 1.57
N MET A 44 9.26 -3.42 0.55
CA MET A 44 7.88 -3.88 0.71
C MET A 44 7.84 -5.12 1.62
N LYS A 45 8.74 -6.10 1.40
CA LYS A 45 8.84 -7.29 2.24
C LYS A 45 9.17 -6.95 3.70
N ASP A 46 10.08 -6.02 3.95
CA ASP A 46 10.45 -5.57 5.29
C ASP A 46 9.28 -4.89 6.02
N ASN A 47 8.35 -4.29 5.26
CA ASN A 47 7.09 -3.73 5.76
C ASN A 47 5.95 -4.77 5.81
N GLY A 48 6.26 -6.06 5.68
CA GLY A 48 5.29 -7.16 5.77
C GLY A 48 4.53 -7.49 4.49
N LEU A 49 4.92 -6.90 3.35
CA LEU A 49 4.24 -7.05 2.07
C LEU A 49 4.98 -8.01 1.15
N SER A 50 4.34 -9.14 0.82
CA SER A 50 4.89 -10.11 -0.14
C SER A 50 4.27 -9.92 -1.51
N ILE A 51 5.12 -9.80 -2.53
CA ILE A 51 4.71 -9.48 -3.90
C ILE A 51 4.95 -10.68 -4.81
N GLY A 52 3.85 -11.22 -5.35
CA GLY A 52 3.84 -12.31 -6.32
C GLY A 52 4.15 -11.86 -7.76
N ILE A 53 4.23 -12.82 -8.67
CA ILE A 53 4.55 -12.58 -10.10
C ILE A 53 3.45 -11.77 -10.78
N ASP A 54 2.19 -12.02 -10.42
CA ASP A 54 1.02 -11.39 -11.04
C ASP A 54 0.65 -10.03 -10.44
N TYR A 55 1.44 -9.54 -9.47
CA TYR A 55 1.10 -8.34 -8.70
C TYR A 55 0.87 -7.10 -9.56
N CYS A 56 1.69 -6.88 -10.60
CA CYS A 56 1.51 -5.71 -11.47
C CYS A 56 0.26 -5.80 -12.35
N ALA A 57 -0.13 -7.02 -12.74
CA ALA A 57 -1.39 -7.25 -13.46
C ALA A 57 -2.58 -6.99 -12.53
N SER A 58 -2.52 -7.49 -11.29
CA SER A 58 -3.55 -7.23 -10.28
C SER A 58 -3.65 -5.75 -9.90
N ALA A 59 -2.52 -5.06 -9.73
CA ALA A 59 -2.50 -3.63 -9.42
C ALA A 59 -3.14 -2.80 -10.55
N GLY A 60 -2.80 -3.09 -11.81
CA GLY A 60 -3.42 -2.43 -12.96
C GLY A 60 -4.93 -2.70 -13.08
N LEU A 61 -5.39 -3.91 -12.73
CA LEU A 61 -6.81 -4.22 -12.71
C LEU A 61 -7.56 -3.44 -11.62
N VAL A 62 -6.98 -3.33 -10.42
CA VAL A 62 -7.59 -2.56 -9.32
C VAL A 62 -7.67 -1.07 -9.68
N ASP A 63 -6.61 -0.50 -10.23
CA ASP A 63 -6.61 0.90 -10.68
C ASP A 63 -7.70 1.13 -11.75
N ALA A 64 -7.82 0.25 -12.74
CA ALA A 64 -8.84 0.34 -13.78
C ALA A 64 -10.27 0.22 -13.22
N LEU A 65 -10.49 -0.66 -12.24
CA LEU A 65 -11.79 -0.79 -11.58
C LEU A 65 -12.15 0.46 -10.78
N LEU A 66 -11.19 1.04 -10.04
CA LEU A 66 -11.39 2.26 -9.26
C LEU A 66 -11.65 3.49 -10.15
N GLU A 67 -10.96 3.63 -11.29
CA GLU A 67 -11.24 4.67 -12.29
C GLU A 67 -12.61 4.49 -12.98
N HIS A 68 -13.12 3.25 -13.03
CA HIS A 68 -14.44 2.93 -13.58
C HIS A 68 -15.59 2.97 -12.58
N HIS A 69 -15.34 3.34 -11.31
CA HIS A 69 -16.40 3.72 -10.39
C HIS A 69 -16.67 5.23 -10.53
N PRO A 70 -17.65 5.67 -11.35
CA PRO A 70 -18.18 7.00 -11.20
C PRO A 70 -18.72 7.12 -9.78
N GLU A 71 -18.31 8.18 -9.10
CA GLU A 71 -18.81 8.59 -7.80
C GLU A 71 -20.34 8.45 -7.75
N ASN A 72 -20.83 7.60 -6.84
CA ASN A 72 -22.21 7.60 -6.35
C ASN A 72 -22.17 7.81 -4.84
#